data_AF-L9W4R9-F1
#
_entry.id   AF-L9W4R9-F1
#
_cell.length_a   1.000
_cell.length_b   1.000
_cell.length_c   1.000
_cell.angle_alpha   90.00
_cell.angle_beta   90.00
_cell.angle_gamma   90.00
#
_symmetry.space_group_name_H-M   'P 1'
#
loop_
_entity.id
_entity.type
_entity.pdbx_description
1 polymer ?
#
loop_
_entity_poly.entity_id
_entity_poly.type
_entity_poly.pdbx_seq_one_letter_code
_entity_poly.pdbx_strand_id
1 'polypeptide(L)'
;MSSSDDGYVHDPSAFDDDGARAESPDDDWSDGPAHPETADREFDWRGWVVVGMIVVAFFIAPVAIHLWPPGVGYRFALLILPLIPALFLALTAVWATTRP
;
A
#
# COMPACT_ATOMS: atom_id res chain seq x y z
N MET A 1 -33.95 29.06 -14.34
CA MET A 1 -33.18 28.11 -13.50
C MET A 1 -34.19 27.45 -12.59
N SER A 2 -34.52 26.18 -12.79
CA SER A 2 -35.44 25.41 -11.93
C SER A 2 -34.58 24.72 -10.87
N SER A 3 -34.82 25.03 -9.60
CA SER A 3 -34.22 24.31 -8.47
C SER A 3 -35.06 23.05 -8.26
N SER A 4 -34.52 21.87 -8.57
CA SER A 4 -35.17 20.62 -8.18
C SER A 4 -34.96 20.44 -6.68
N ASP A 5 -36.03 20.69 -5.93
CA ASP A 5 -36.10 20.58 -4.48
C ASP A 5 -36.42 19.12 -4.11
N ASP A 6 -35.59 18.17 -4.57
CA ASP A 6 -35.64 16.78 -4.12
C ASP A 6 -34.92 16.70 -2.76
N GLY A 7 -35.58 17.32 -1.76
CA GLY A 7 -35.14 17.30 -0.39
C GLY A 7 -34.95 15.86 0.08
N TYR A 8 -33.78 15.56 0.63
CA TYR A 8 -33.51 14.27 1.26
C TYR A 8 -34.56 14.05 2.37
N VAL A 9 -35.55 13.18 2.10
CA VAL A 9 -36.50 12.73 3.11
C VAL A 9 -35.98 11.40 3.65
N HIS A 10 -35.65 11.37 4.94
CA HIS A 10 -35.39 10.11 5.63
C HIS A 10 -36.70 9.32 5.69
N ASP A 11 -36.82 8.31 4.83
CA ASP A 11 -37.89 7.33 4.89
C ASP A 11 -37.43 6.17 5.79
N PRO A 12 -37.96 6.05 7.03
CA PRO A 12 -37.60 4.98 7.93
C PRO A 12 -38.07 3.61 7.42
N SER A 13 -39.02 3.55 6.49
CA SER A 13 -39.48 2.30 5.87
C SER A 13 -38.55 1.76 4.79
N ALA A 14 -37.54 2.55 4.38
CA ALA A 14 -36.51 2.12 3.44
C ALA A 14 -35.41 1.26 4.11
N PHE A 15 -35.51 1.00 5.41
CA PHE A 15 -34.56 0.20 6.18
C PHE A 15 -35.28 -0.97 6.84
N ASP A 16 -34.62 -2.13 6.91
CA ASP A 16 -35.12 -3.30 7.62
C ASP A 16 -34.91 -3.18 9.15
N ASP A 17 -35.43 -4.15 9.90
CA ASP A 17 -35.35 -4.17 11.37
C ASP A 17 -33.90 -4.21 11.89
N ASP A 18 -32.94 -4.61 11.06
CA ASP A 18 -31.50 -4.63 11.37
C ASP A 18 -30.78 -3.31 10.99
N GLY A 19 -31.51 -2.37 10.38
CA GLY A 19 -31.02 -1.04 9.99
C GLY A 19 -30.26 -1.02 8.66
N ALA A 20 -30.30 -2.10 7.88
CA ALA A 20 -29.78 -2.13 6.52
C ALA A 20 -30.84 -1.60 5.54
N ARG A 21 -30.40 -1.01 4.41
CA ARG A 21 -31.33 -0.51 3.39
C ARG A 21 -32.04 -1.71 2.74
N ALA A 22 -33.37 -1.70 2.74
CA ALA A 22 -34.15 -2.74 2.10
C ALA A 22 -33.93 -2.71 0.57
N GLU A 23 -33.59 -3.87 -0.01
CA GLU A 23 -33.42 -4.01 -1.47
C GLU A 23 -34.72 -3.63 -2.18
N SER A 24 -34.70 -2.49 -2.88
CA SER A 24 -35.82 -2.07 -3.73
C SER A 24 -35.70 -2.74 -5.10
N PRO A 25 -36.80 -3.20 -5.73
CA PRO A 25 -36.74 -3.79 -7.07
C PRO A 25 -36.27 -2.80 -8.15
N ASP A 26 -36.29 -1.49 -7.83
CA ASP A 26 -35.82 -0.39 -8.67
C ASP A 26 -34.40 0.08 -8.32
N ASP A 27 -33.76 -0.51 -7.29
CA ASP A 27 -32.38 -0.22 -6.90
C ASP A 27 -31.41 -1.07 -7.76
N ASP A 28 -31.21 -0.67 -9.01
CA ASP A 28 -30.05 -1.09 -9.83
C ASP A 28 -28.75 -0.41 -9.31
N TRP A 29 -28.48 -0.56 -8.01
CA TRP A 29 -27.23 -0.11 -7.38
C TRP A 29 -26.11 -1.15 -7.53
N SER A 30 -26.35 -2.24 -8.26
CA SER A 30 -25.31 -3.15 -8.72
C SER A 30 -24.30 -2.48 -9.66
N ASP A 31 -24.65 -1.35 -10.27
CA ASP A 31 -23.80 -0.59 -11.21
C ASP A 31 -23.27 0.72 -10.61
N GLY A 32 -23.17 0.80 -9.28
CA GLY A 32 -22.36 1.83 -8.63
C GLY A 32 -20.88 1.68 -9.06
N PRO A 33 -20.13 2.77 -9.28
CA PRO A 33 -18.72 2.67 -9.67
C PRO A 33 -17.99 1.77 -8.67
N ALA A 34 -17.44 0.66 -9.17
CA ALA A 34 -16.75 -0.33 -8.35
C ALA A 34 -15.80 0.40 -7.39
N HIS A 35 -15.99 0.15 -6.10
CA HIS A 35 -15.22 0.80 -5.05
C HIS A 35 -13.72 0.57 -5.33
N PRO A 36 -12.84 1.59 -5.24
CA PRO A 36 -11.43 1.44 -5.63
C PRO A 36 -10.64 0.44 -4.76
N GLU A 37 -11.24 -0.06 -3.69
CA GLU A 37 -10.80 -1.22 -2.90
C GLU A 37 -11.26 -2.58 -3.41
N THR A 38 -12.32 -2.68 -4.22
CA THR A 38 -12.73 -3.94 -4.88
C THR A 38 -12.03 -4.17 -6.22
N ALA A 39 -11.31 -3.18 -6.74
CA ALA A 39 -10.32 -3.40 -7.79
C ALA A 39 -9.13 -4.17 -7.17
N ASP A 40 -9.04 -5.47 -7.46
CA ASP A 40 -8.01 -6.40 -6.98
C ASP A 40 -6.59 -5.78 -7.03
N ARG A 41 -6.17 -5.16 -5.92
CA ARG A 41 -4.78 -4.73 -5.71
C ARG A 41 -3.99 -5.92 -5.20
N GLU A 42 -3.76 -6.88 -6.09
CA GLU A 42 -2.85 -7.97 -5.81
C GLU A 42 -1.43 -7.43 -5.63
N PHE A 43 -0.68 -8.05 -4.72
CA PHE A 43 0.70 -7.68 -4.47
C PHE A 43 1.57 -8.09 -5.66
N ASP A 44 1.80 -7.15 -6.56
CA ASP A 44 2.51 -7.39 -7.83
C ASP A 44 3.99 -7.76 -7.62
N TRP A 45 4.62 -8.29 -8.67
CA TRP A 45 6.03 -8.71 -8.69
C TRP A 45 6.98 -7.60 -8.20
N ARG A 46 6.64 -6.34 -8.45
CA ARG A 46 7.43 -5.17 -8.01
C ARG A 46 7.44 -5.04 -6.48
N GLY A 47 6.32 -5.33 -5.83
CA GLY A 47 6.24 -5.40 -4.38
C GLY A 47 7.15 -6.50 -3.84
N TRP A 48 7.17 -7.67 -4.49
CA TRP A 48 8.06 -8.77 -4.14
C TRP A 48 9.55 -8.43 -4.32
N VAL A 49 9.92 -7.65 -5.34
CA VAL A 49 11.31 -7.16 -5.49
C VAL A 49 11.71 -6.30 -4.29
N VAL A 50 10.85 -5.40 -3.83
CA VAL A 50 11.12 -4.57 -2.64
C VAL A 50 11.29 -5.44 -1.40
N VAL A 51 10.43 -6.45 -1.21
CA VAL A 51 10.57 -7.41 -0.11
C VAL A 51 11.90 -8.17 -0.19
N GLY A 52 12.28 -8.64 -1.38
CA GLY A 52 13.58 -9.26 -1.60
C GLY A 52 14.76 -8.33 -1.25
N MET A 53 14.67 -7.05 -1.62
CA MET A 53 15.69 -6.05 -1.30
C MET A 53 15.76 -5.76 0.21
N ILE A 54 14.63 -5.78 0.93
CA ILE A 54 14.62 -5.69 2.40
C ILE A 54 15.43 -6.83 2.98
N VAL A 55 15.16 -8.07 2.56
CA VAL A 55 15.94 -9.24 3.01
C VAL A 55 17.43 -9.05 2.73
N VAL A 56 17.80 -8.66 1.50
CA VAL A 56 19.19 -8.37 1.13
C VAL A 56 19.80 -7.30 2.05
N ALA A 57 19.09 -6.23 2.37
CA ALA A 57 19.59 -5.16 3.22
C ALA A 57 19.91 -5.63 4.64
N PHE A 58 19.04 -6.46 5.21
CA PHE A 58 19.21 -7.00 6.56
C PHE A 58 20.24 -8.11 6.66
N PHE A 59 20.65 -8.75 5.56
CA PHE A 59 21.70 -9.79 5.59
C PHE A 59 23.06 -9.27 5.12
N ILE A 60 23.13 -8.54 4.00
CA ILE A 60 24.40 -8.09 3.42
C ILE A 60 25.17 -7.20 4.40
N ALA A 61 24.53 -6.17 4.96
CA ALA A 61 25.24 -5.24 5.83
C ALA A 61 25.73 -5.91 7.13
N PRO A 62 24.91 -6.67 7.88
CA PRO A 62 25.38 -7.36 9.08
C PRO A 62 26.45 -8.41 8.80
N VAL A 63 26.30 -9.22 7.74
CA VAL A 63 27.32 -10.23 7.39
C VAL A 63 28.63 -9.56 7.02
N ALA A 64 28.59 -8.51 6.19
CA ALA A 64 29.80 -7.80 5.78
C ALA A 64 30.48 -7.11 6.96
N ILE A 65 29.73 -6.49 7.89
CA ILE A 65 30.27 -5.90 9.11
C ILE A 65 30.87 -6.98 10.03
N HIS A 66 30.22 -8.14 10.15
CA HIS A 66 30.67 -9.22 11.01
C HIS A 66 31.98 -9.84 10.53
N LEU A 67 32.16 -9.99 9.22
CA LEU A 67 33.38 -10.52 8.62
C LEU A 67 34.53 -9.50 8.59
N TRP A 68 34.26 -8.22 8.88
CA TRP A 68 35.27 -7.16 8.89
C TRP A 68 35.89 -7.00 10.28
N PRO A 69 37.21 -7.25 10.46
CA PRO A 69 37.84 -7.15 11.76
C PRO A 69 37.80 -5.70 12.30
N PRO A 70 37.62 -5.52 13.62
CA PRO A 70 37.59 -4.19 14.23
C PRO A 70 38.98 -3.54 14.15
N GLY A 71 39.04 -2.36 13.53
CA GLY A 71 40.27 -1.59 13.33
C GLY A 71 40.00 -0.11 13.08
N VAL A 72 41.06 0.64 12.76
CA VAL A 72 40.96 2.07 12.40
C VAL A 72 40.07 2.19 11.16
N GLY A 73 38.83 2.64 11.35
CA GLY A 73 37.82 2.76 10.31
C GLY A 73 36.57 1.89 10.50
N TYR A 74 36.52 1.04 11.53
CA TYR A 74 35.33 0.23 11.84
C TYR A 74 34.07 1.08 12.02
N ARG A 75 34.19 2.26 12.65
CA ARG A 75 33.10 3.25 12.74
C ARG A 75 32.53 3.66 11.37
N PHE A 76 33.37 3.75 10.34
CA PHE A 76 32.91 4.09 8.99
C PHE A 76 32.23 2.90 8.33
N ALA A 77 32.67 1.66 8.60
CA ALA A 77 31.95 0.47 8.16
C ALA A 77 30.54 0.41 8.76
N LEU A 78 30.40 0.70 10.05
CA LEU A 78 29.07 0.78 10.70
C LEU A 78 28.14 1.83 10.09
N LEU A 79 28.68 2.84 9.38
CA LEU A 79 27.90 3.92 8.76
C LEU A 79 27.67 3.71 7.26
N ILE A 80 28.72 3.43 6.50
CA ILE A 80 28.70 3.40 5.03
C ILE A 80 28.15 2.07 4.53
N LEU A 81 28.54 0.95 5.15
CA LEU A 81 28.14 -0.39 4.71
C LEU A 81 26.62 -0.62 4.77
N PRO A 82 25.87 -0.18 5.80
CA PRO A 82 24.40 -0.24 5.76
C PRO A 82 23.78 0.79 4.82
N LEU A 83 24.49 1.86 4.46
CA LEU A 83 23.98 2.89 3.56
C LEU A 83 23.78 2.37 2.13
N ILE A 84 24.66 1.48 1.68
CA ILE A 84 24.61 0.90 0.33
C ILE A 84 23.30 0.15 0.07
N PRO A 85 22.93 -0.89 0.82
CA PRO A 85 21.66 -1.57 0.59
C PRO A 85 20.45 -0.67 0.86
N ALA A 86 20.54 0.28 1.79
CA ALA A 86 19.48 1.25 2.03
C ALA A 86 19.22 2.15 0.82
N LEU A 87 20.28 2.60 0.13
CA LEU A 87 20.16 3.37 -1.12
C LEU A 87 19.46 2.55 -2.20
N PHE A 88 19.89 1.30 -2.40
CA PHE A 88 19.23 0.41 -3.35
C PHE A 88 17.76 0.21 -3.00
N LEU A 89 17.46 -0.06 -1.73
CA LEU A 89 16.10 -0.23 -1.24
C LEU A 89 15.23 0.99 -1.53
N ALA A 90 15.72 2.20 -1.25
CA ALA A 90 15.02 3.44 -1.57
C ALA A 90 14.74 3.57 -3.08
N LEU A 91 15.73 3.30 -3.92
CA LEU A 91 15.56 3.36 -5.38
C LEU A 91 14.56 2.31 -5.88
N THR A 92 14.63 1.06 -5.41
CA THR A 92 13.67 0.02 -5.77
C THR A 92 12.26 0.33 -5.26
N ALA A 93 12.12 0.93 -4.08
CA ALA A 93 10.82 1.31 -3.54
C ALA A 93 10.19 2.42 -4.38
N VAL A 94 10.96 3.47 -4.73
CA VAL A 94 10.49 4.54 -5.63
C VAL A 94 10.07 3.95 -6.96
N TRP A 95 10.94 3.14 -7.57
CA TRP A 95 10.61 2.44 -8.81
C TRP A 95 9.33 1.62 -8.64
N ALA A 96 9.17 0.79 -7.61
CA ALA A 96 7.98 -0.05 -7.43
C ALA A 96 6.64 0.71 -7.38
N THR A 97 6.67 2.02 -7.07
CA THR A 97 5.48 2.88 -7.08
C THR A 97 5.23 3.59 -8.41
N THR A 98 6.21 3.65 -9.33
CA THR A 98 6.02 4.30 -10.63
C THR A 98 5.08 3.47 -11.50
N ARG A 99 3.90 3.99 -11.84
CA ARG A 99 3.04 3.32 -12.83
C ARG A 99 3.71 3.40 -14.22
N PRO A 100 3.70 2.32 -15.02
CA PRO A 100 4.04 2.41 -16.44
C PRO A 100 3.04 3.32 -17.18
#